data_AF-A0A2G5TF75-F1
#
_entry.id   AF-A0A2G5TF75-F1
#
_cell.length_a   1.000
_cell.length_b   1.000
_cell.length_c   1.000
_cell.angle_alpha   90.00
_cell.angle_beta   90.00
_cell.angle_gamma   90.00
#
_symmetry.space_group_name_H-M   'P 1'
#
loop_
_entity.id
_entity.type
_entity.pdbx_description
1 polymer ?
#
loop_
_entity_poly.entity_id
_entity_poly.type
_entity_poly.pdbx_seq_one_letter_code
_entity_poly.pdbx_strand_id
1 'polypeptide(L)'
;MRVCAAGRCCCHVTSSELMKLLDIFFLACGIRQCVNSTLLDTNPYSQSLFAWYQAQDPSNFKGGFRAKEAGVVPFVPNFDGDFFPKPLDILRKEAPKKEAMITVAEMESVGMIVFNKLFAEPYSNFGQFVDETYGLDVTDYYEDVKKNLTNFYLGNVSPLDRNATNKQVCDYVSDSVFNSGALDSVRSYAKYGNKAYFGSFNYFNKASTDVADVLQPFKVASHSSDFKYYFGSGVMTDFKPNTEEKKVMTMVEDLMANFVKYGDPNGKNKTKTWKPYNLTQPLKYYKIGYPTSGMADNFQNGRLSLYDDINKNSKKYQEIVYGFPKLSKKVIFKKSG
;
A
#
# COMPACT_ATOMS: atom_id res chain seq x y z
N MET A 1 10.80 41.83 14.48
CA MET A 1 9.88 42.94 14.10
C MET A 1 8.45 42.47 14.38
N ARG A 2 7.59 43.38 14.84
CA ARG A 2 6.40 43.15 15.68
C ARG A 2 5.23 42.41 15.00
N VAL A 3 4.58 41.60 15.85
CA VAL A 3 3.16 41.20 15.97
C VAL A 3 2.13 41.98 15.13
N CYS A 4 1.16 41.24 14.57
CA CYS A 4 -0.26 41.59 14.64
C CYS A 4 -1.14 40.34 14.69
N ALA A 5 -2.08 40.35 15.62
CA ALA A 5 -3.06 39.30 15.91
C ALA A 5 -4.47 39.74 15.46
N ALA A 6 -5.37 38.75 15.46
CA ALA A 6 -6.84 38.82 15.50
C ALA A 6 -7.60 38.52 14.20
N GLY A 7 -8.46 37.50 14.27
CA GLY A 7 -9.50 37.20 13.30
C GLY A 7 -10.12 35.82 13.52
N ARG A 8 -11.13 35.74 14.41
CA ARG A 8 -11.93 34.52 14.66
C ARG A 8 -12.57 34.03 13.37
N CYS A 9 -12.63 32.72 13.16
CA CYS A 9 -13.80 32.11 12.51
C CYS A 9 -13.94 30.62 12.87
N CYS A 10 -15.02 30.35 13.62
CA CYS A 10 -15.81 29.13 13.71
C CYS A 10 -15.13 27.78 13.46
N CYS A 11 -14.86 27.07 14.55
CA CYS A 11 -14.73 25.62 14.56
C CYS A 11 -16.06 24.98 14.14
N HIS A 12 -16.10 24.47 12.91
CA HIS A 12 -17.03 23.44 12.47
C HIS A 12 -16.22 22.40 11.70
N VAL A 13 -15.54 21.53 12.44
CA VAL A 13 -14.98 20.30 11.86
C VAL A 13 -16.16 19.36 11.66
N THR A 14 -16.69 19.34 10.45
CA THR A 14 -17.69 18.35 10.05
C THR A 14 -16.97 17.09 9.61
N SER A 15 -17.57 15.93 9.88
CA SER A 15 -17.14 14.58 9.48
C SER A 15 -16.85 14.38 7.98
N SER A 16 -17.00 15.42 7.16
CA SER A 16 -16.70 15.45 5.73
C SER A 16 -15.21 15.56 5.41
N GLU A 17 -14.35 15.96 6.35
CA GLU A 17 -12.89 16.00 6.13
C GLU A 17 -12.20 14.65 6.35
N LEU A 18 -12.87 13.71 7.05
CA LEU A 18 -12.41 12.32 7.19
C LEU A 18 -12.31 11.59 5.85
N MET A 19 -13.11 11.99 4.86
CA MET A 19 -13.10 11.42 3.51
C MET A 19 -11.98 11.96 2.63
N LYS A 20 -11.31 13.07 3.01
CA LYS A 20 -10.12 13.59 2.31
C LYS A 20 -8.85 12.81 2.66
N LEU A 21 -8.88 12.00 3.73
CA LEU A 21 -7.76 11.11 4.10
C LEU A 21 -7.66 9.86 3.21
N LEU A 22 -8.69 9.60 2.39
CA LEU A 22 -8.60 8.60 1.31
C LEU A 22 -7.73 9.08 0.13
N ASP A 23 -7.39 10.36 0.03
CA ASP A 23 -6.52 10.88 -1.05
C ASP A 23 -5.02 10.56 -0.81
N ILE A 24 -4.65 10.03 0.37
CA ILE A 24 -3.29 9.52 0.67
C ILE A 24 -3.17 8.02 0.27
N PHE A 25 -4.16 7.44 -0.42
CA PHE A 25 -4.07 6.07 -0.95
C PHE A 25 -3.00 5.87 -2.04
N PHE A 26 -2.50 6.95 -2.64
CA PHE A 26 -1.88 6.92 -3.97
C PHE A 26 -0.39 6.56 -4.06
N LEU A 27 0.34 6.44 -2.95
CA LEU A 27 1.78 6.10 -3.01
C LEU A 27 2.14 4.66 -2.59
N ALA A 28 1.20 3.90 -2.03
CA ALA A 28 1.44 2.52 -1.58
C ALA A 28 0.59 1.47 -2.29
N CYS A 29 -0.42 1.88 -3.08
CA CYS A 29 -1.20 0.95 -3.87
C CYS A 29 -0.34 0.35 -5.00
N GLY A 30 -0.18 -0.97 -4.96
CA GLY A 30 0.66 -1.70 -5.89
C GLY A 30 0.34 -1.44 -7.37
N ILE A 31 1.28 -1.87 -8.21
CA ILE A 31 1.36 -1.74 -9.68
C ILE A 31 0.08 -2.13 -10.46
N ARG A 32 -0.97 -2.67 -9.82
CA ARG A 32 -2.15 -3.22 -10.49
C ARG A 32 -3.21 -2.20 -10.89
N GLN A 33 -3.05 -0.93 -10.53
CA GLN A 33 -4.09 0.08 -10.69
C GLN A 33 -4.03 0.89 -11.99
N CYS A 34 -3.03 0.71 -12.86
CA CYS A 34 -2.95 1.50 -14.10
C CYS A 34 -3.93 1.01 -15.18
N VAL A 35 -4.74 1.92 -15.72
CA VAL A 35 -5.68 1.66 -16.82
C VAL A 35 -5.03 2.09 -18.15
N ASN A 36 -5.32 1.36 -19.23
CA ASN A 36 -4.85 1.69 -20.58
C ASN A 36 -5.97 2.50 -21.26
N SER A 37 -5.72 3.77 -21.62
CA SER A 37 -6.72 4.65 -22.21
C SER A 37 -6.23 5.23 -23.53
N THR A 38 -6.43 4.49 -24.63
CA THR A 38 -5.98 4.90 -25.97
C THR A 38 -7.12 5.50 -26.82
N LEU A 39 -8.02 6.31 -26.25
CA LEU A 39 -9.25 6.70 -26.96
C LEU A 39 -9.80 8.13 -26.75
N LEU A 40 -9.00 9.10 -26.26
CA LEU A 40 -9.56 10.43 -25.97
C LEU A 40 -9.25 11.54 -26.99
N ASP A 41 -8.21 11.44 -27.83
CA ASP A 41 -7.72 12.64 -28.51
C ASP A 41 -8.27 12.93 -29.93
N THR A 42 -9.04 12.03 -30.55
CA THR A 42 -9.50 12.26 -31.93
C THR A 42 -11.00 12.10 -32.14
N ASN A 43 -11.79 11.92 -31.07
CA ASN A 43 -13.22 11.68 -31.18
C ASN A 43 -14.02 12.98 -30.88
N PRO A 44 -14.84 13.51 -31.80
CA PRO A 44 -15.70 14.67 -31.48
C PRO A 44 -16.62 14.43 -30.26
N TYR A 45 -16.96 13.16 -29.97
CA TYR A 45 -17.69 12.80 -28.76
C TYR A 45 -16.86 12.99 -27.47
N SER A 46 -15.54 12.75 -27.48
CA SER A 46 -14.70 12.94 -26.28
C SER A 46 -14.50 14.41 -25.94
N GLN A 47 -14.37 15.29 -26.94
CA GLN A 47 -14.29 16.74 -26.72
C GLN A 47 -15.61 17.29 -26.17
N SER A 48 -16.75 16.84 -26.71
CA SER A 48 -18.07 17.24 -26.20
C SER A 48 -18.31 16.79 -24.76
N LEU A 49 -17.83 15.59 -24.40
CA LEU A 49 -17.92 15.07 -23.04
C LEU A 49 -17.00 15.82 -22.08
N PHE A 50 -15.77 16.13 -22.50
CA PHE A 50 -14.85 16.91 -21.68
C PHE A 50 -15.37 18.33 -21.43
N ALA A 51 -15.89 18.99 -22.47
CA ALA A 51 -16.53 20.30 -22.33
C ALA A 51 -17.74 20.23 -21.38
N TRP A 52 -18.52 19.15 -21.43
CA TRP A 52 -19.61 18.92 -20.48
C TRP A 52 -19.09 18.79 -19.04
N TYR A 53 -18.02 18.01 -18.80
CA TYR A 53 -17.38 17.89 -17.49
C TYR A 53 -16.90 19.25 -16.97
N GLN A 54 -16.26 20.05 -17.82
CA GLN A 54 -15.78 21.40 -17.46
C GLN A 54 -16.93 22.38 -17.14
N ALA A 55 -18.11 22.17 -17.71
CA ALA A 55 -19.28 23.00 -17.47
C ALA A 55 -20.06 22.61 -16.19
N GLN A 56 -19.73 21.48 -15.54
CA GLN A 56 -20.39 21.06 -14.31
C GLN A 56 -19.78 21.75 -13.09
N ASP A 57 -20.59 21.95 -12.04
CA ASP A 57 -20.08 22.32 -10.73
C ASP A 57 -19.25 21.16 -10.14
N PRO A 58 -18.02 21.39 -9.63
CA PRO A 58 -17.18 20.33 -9.06
C PRO A 58 -17.84 19.55 -7.92
N SER A 59 -18.81 20.14 -7.21
CA SER A 59 -19.59 19.44 -6.19
C SER A 59 -20.42 18.27 -6.75
N ASN A 60 -20.76 18.29 -8.04
CA ASN A 60 -21.45 17.19 -8.71
C ASN A 60 -20.59 15.91 -8.79
N PHE A 61 -19.27 16.04 -8.62
CA PHE A 61 -18.33 14.92 -8.64
C PHE A 61 -17.91 14.47 -7.23
N LYS A 62 -18.50 15.06 -6.18
CA LYS A 62 -18.22 14.65 -4.79
C LYS A 62 -18.98 13.38 -4.46
N GLY A 63 -18.32 12.24 -4.61
CA GLY A 63 -18.79 10.92 -4.18
C GLY A 63 -19.77 10.25 -5.14
N GLY A 64 -20.14 9.01 -4.83
CA GLY A 64 -21.19 8.27 -5.54
C GLY A 64 -20.72 7.41 -6.73
N PHE A 65 -19.56 7.68 -7.32
CA PHE A 65 -19.00 6.79 -8.34
C PHE A 65 -18.45 5.52 -7.70
N ARG A 66 -18.93 4.35 -8.15
CA ARG A 66 -18.37 3.05 -7.80
C ARG A 66 -17.97 2.34 -9.08
N ALA A 67 -16.68 2.05 -9.20
CA ALA A 67 -16.18 1.16 -10.25
C ALA A 67 -16.84 -0.22 -10.10
N LYS A 68 -17.12 -0.88 -11.22
CA LYS A 68 -17.62 -2.27 -11.23
C LYS A 68 -16.48 -3.27 -11.38
N GLU A 69 -15.34 -2.78 -11.86
CA GLU A 69 -14.13 -3.51 -12.15
C GLU A 69 -13.35 -3.78 -10.86
N ALA A 70 -12.86 -5.02 -10.73
CA ALA A 70 -12.04 -5.41 -9.58
C ALA A 70 -10.64 -4.78 -9.66
N GLY A 71 -10.06 -4.45 -8.50
CA GLY A 71 -8.69 -3.95 -8.42
C GLY A 71 -8.47 -2.56 -9.03
N VAL A 72 -9.54 -1.81 -9.28
CA VAL A 72 -9.49 -0.46 -9.85
C VAL A 72 -9.91 0.58 -8.83
N VAL A 73 -9.09 1.61 -8.68
CA VAL A 73 -9.52 2.89 -8.12
C VAL A 73 -9.84 3.81 -9.30
N PRO A 74 -11.01 4.46 -9.34
CA PRO A 74 -11.33 5.41 -10.40
C PRO A 74 -10.40 6.63 -10.31
N PHE A 75 -10.00 7.18 -11.46
CA PHE A 75 -9.10 8.35 -11.56
C PHE A 75 -7.71 8.11 -10.94
N VAL A 76 -6.92 7.29 -11.62
CA VAL A 76 -5.58 6.84 -11.23
C VAL A 76 -4.58 7.16 -12.35
N PRO A 77 -3.26 7.15 -12.05
CA PRO A 77 -2.24 7.14 -13.09
C PRO A 77 -2.51 6.09 -14.17
N ASN A 78 -2.38 6.48 -15.44
CA ASN A 78 -2.61 5.65 -16.62
C ASN A 78 -1.42 5.72 -17.58
N PHE A 79 -1.37 4.81 -18.55
CA PHE A 79 -0.41 4.90 -19.67
C PHE A 79 -0.95 5.89 -20.69
N ASP A 80 -0.65 7.16 -20.47
CA ASP A 80 -1.05 8.31 -21.28
C ASP A 80 -0.17 8.50 -22.54
N GLY A 81 0.96 7.78 -22.63
CA GLY A 81 1.90 7.95 -23.73
C GLY A 81 2.88 9.12 -23.53
N ASP A 82 2.77 9.87 -22.43
CA ASP A 82 3.62 11.02 -22.09
C ASP A 82 4.27 10.81 -20.72
N PHE A 83 3.52 10.93 -19.62
CA PHE A 83 4.06 10.74 -18.27
C PHE A 83 4.43 9.27 -17.99
N PHE A 84 3.57 8.32 -18.40
CA PHE A 84 3.86 6.90 -18.42
C PHE A 84 3.82 6.39 -19.87
N PRO A 85 4.92 6.57 -20.63
CA PRO A 85 4.95 6.26 -22.07
C PRO A 85 5.20 4.78 -22.37
N LYS A 86 5.60 4.00 -21.36
CA LYS A 86 6.03 2.59 -21.51
C LYS A 86 5.66 1.78 -20.25
N PRO A 87 5.64 0.44 -20.34
CA PRO A 87 5.51 -0.44 -19.18
C PRO A 87 6.51 -0.14 -18.04
N LEU A 88 6.10 -0.38 -16.80
CA LEU A 88 6.87 0.06 -15.62
C LEU A 88 8.26 -0.59 -15.51
N ASP A 89 8.44 -1.83 -15.96
CA ASP A 89 9.74 -2.52 -15.95
C ASP A 89 10.72 -1.85 -16.93
N ILE A 90 10.24 -1.40 -18.09
CA ILE A 90 11.04 -0.66 -19.07
C ILE A 90 11.38 0.73 -18.50
N LEU A 91 10.40 1.43 -17.94
CA LEU A 91 10.63 2.74 -17.32
C LEU A 91 11.64 2.64 -16.17
N ARG A 92 11.56 1.62 -15.31
CA ARG A 92 12.54 1.42 -14.23
C ARG A 92 13.95 1.18 -14.76
N LYS A 93 14.08 0.40 -15.83
CA LYS A 93 15.37 0.11 -16.46
C LYS A 93 16.03 1.39 -16.99
N GLU A 94 15.25 2.20 -17.71
CA GLU A 94 15.70 3.45 -18.37
C GLU A 94 15.88 4.62 -17.39
N ALA A 95 15.14 4.63 -16.27
CA ALA A 95 15.19 5.71 -15.29
C ALA A 95 16.60 5.89 -14.69
N PRO A 96 17.00 7.15 -14.37
CA PRO A 96 18.23 7.43 -13.64
C PRO A 96 18.31 6.61 -12.36
N LYS A 97 19.51 6.08 -12.06
CA LYS A 97 19.73 5.32 -10.84
C LYS A 97 19.67 6.27 -9.65
N LYS A 98 18.69 6.00 -8.79
CA LYS A 98 18.46 6.68 -7.51
C LYS A 98 18.34 5.66 -6.41
N GLU A 99 18.82 6.02 -5.24
CA GLU A 99 18.59 5.28 -4.01
C GLU A 99 17.11 5.31 -3.66
N ALA A 100 16.61 4.22 -3.08
CA ALA A 100 15.22 4.12 -2.63
C ALA A 100 15.15 3.58 -1.20
N MET A 101 14.26 4.14 -0.40
CA MET A 101 13.87 3.60 0.90
C MET A 101 12.38 3.32 0.83
N ILE A 102 12.01 2.04 0.95
CA ILE A 102 10.64 1.56 0.82
C ILE A 102 10.29 0.89 2.14
N THR A 103 9.26 1.41 2.81
CA THR A 103 8.77 0.91 4.08
C THR A 103 7.28 0.63 4.00
N VAL A 104 6.85 -0.38 4.76
CA VAL A 104 5.45 -0.66 5.06
C VAL A 104 5.26 -0.76 6.56
N ALA A 105 4.02 -0.73 7.04
CA ALA A 105 3.70 -1.09 8.43
C ALA A 105 3.63 -2.61 8.63
N GLU A 106 3.74 -3.06 9.88
CA GLU A 106 3.66 -4.49 10.24
C GLU A 106 2.40 -5.17 9.70
N MET A 107 1.24 -4.50 9.81
CA MET A 107 -0.05 -4.96 9.28
C MET A 107 -0.83 -3.77 8.74
N GLU A 108 -0.51 -3.36 7.52
CA GLU A 108 -1.07 -2.20 6.83
C GLU A 108 -2.59 -2.06 7.00
N SER A 109 -3.36 -3.13 6.79
CA SER A 109 -4.81 -3.03 6.74
C SER A 109 -5.49 -2.78 8.08
N VAL A 110 -4.86 -3.12 9.22
CA VAL A 110 -5.57 -3.27 10.50
C VAL A 110 -6.25 -1.99 10.99
N GLY A 111 -5.67 -0.82 10.66
CA GLY A 111 -6.21 0.49 11.01
C GLY A 111 -7.42 0.92 10.19
N MET A 112 -7.56 0.41 8.96
CA MET A 112 -8.62 0.84 8.04
C MET A 112 -9.69 -0.22 7.80
N ILE A 113 -9.36 -1.49 8.02
CA ILE A 113 -10.28 -2.61 7.75
C ILE A 113 -11.55 -2.56 8.61
N VAL A 114 -11.48 -1.93 9.77
CA VAL A 114 -12.62 -1.70 10.67
C VAL A 114 -13.71 -0.84 10.06
N PHE A 115 -13.38 -0.03 9.04
CA PHE A 115 -14.34 0.80 8.31
C PHE A 115 -14.91 0.09 7.08
N ASN A 116 -14.36 -1.06 6.68
CA ASN A 116 -14.90 -1.87 5.60
C ASN A 116 -16.06 -2.71 6.12
N LYS A 117 -17.25 -2.54 5.51
CA LYS A 117 -18.48 -3.26 5.91
C LYS A 117 -18.36 -4.78 5.78
N LEU A 118 -17.52 -5.27 4.87
CA LEU A 118 -17.24 -6.70 4.73
C LEU A 118 -16.61 -7.29 6.00
N PHE A 119 -15.90 -6.48 6.78
CA PHE A 119 -15.24 -6.91 8.01
C PHE A 119 -16.21 -7.17 9.18
N ALA A 120 -17.51 -6.88 9.02
CA ALA A 120 -18.52 -7.28 9.98
C ALA A 120 -18.59 -8.82 10.14
N GLU A 121 -18.50 -9.54 9.03
CA GLU A 121 -18.54 -11.00 8.93
C GLU A 121 -17.36 -11.52 8.08
N PRO A 122 -16.11 -11.41 8.58
CA PRO A 122 -14.91 -11.51 7.76
C PRO A 122 -14.68 -12.90 7.17
N TYR A 123 -15.12 -13.97 7.86
CA TYR A 123 -15.04 -15.33 7.33
C TYR A 123 -15.97 -15.50 6.12
N SER A 124 -17.26 -15.22 6.32
CA SER A 124 -18.30 -15.35 5.30
C SER A 124 -18.10 -14.41 4.12
N ASN A 125 -17.54 -13.23 4.38
CA ASN A 125 -17.29 -12.20 3.36
C ASN A 125 -15.90 -12.29 2.73
N PHE A 126 -15.04 -13.26 3.09
CA PHE A 126 -13.69 -13.36 2.54
C PHE A 126 -13.67 -13.39 1.01
N GLY A 127 -14.60 -14.13 0.40
CA GLY A 127 -14.74 -14.15 -1.06
C GLY A 127 -14.97 -12.75 -1.64
N GLN A 128 -15.74 -11.89 -0.98
CA GLN A 128 -16.00 -10.52 -1.43
C GLN A 128 -14.77 -9.63 -1.29
N PHE A 129 -13.93 -9.82 -0.26
CA PHE A 129 -12.63 -9.14 -0.19
C PHE A 129 -11.70 -9.53 -1.35
N VAL A 130 -11.77 -10.79 -1.80
CA VAL A 130 -11.07 -11.21 -3.02
C VAL A 130 -11.65 -10.52 -4.25
N ASP A 131 -12.97 -10.39 -4.33
CA ASP A 131 -13.68 -9.77 -5.46
C ASP A 131 -13.34 -8.29 -5.62
N GLU A 132 -13.03 -7.59 -4.52
CA GLU A 132 -12.57 -6.19 -4.55
C GLU A 132 -11.18 -6.03 -5.20
N THR A 133 -10.35 -7.08 -5.19
CA THR A 133 -8.93 -7.02 -5.61
C THR A 133 -8.62 -7.85 -6.85
N TYR A 134 -9.45 -8.84 -7.13
CA TYR A 134 -9.33 -9.77 -8.24
C TYR A 134 -10.69 -9.98 -8.90
N GLY A 135 -10.67 -9.95 -10.22
CA GLY A 135 -11.81 -10.29 -11.07
C GLY A 135 -11.30 -10.66 -12.45
N LEU A 136 -12.23 -10.96 -13.37
CA LEU A 136 -11.88 -11.24 -14.76
C LEU A 136 -11.19 -10.06 -15.44
N ASP A 137 -11.34 -8.83 -14.94
CA ASP A 137 -10.60 -7.65 -15.42
C ASP A 137 -9.11 -7.71 -15.07
N VAL A 138 -8.77 -8.38 -13.96
CA VAL A 138 -7.39 -8.51 -13.44
C VAL A 138 -6.71 -9.76 -14.00
N THR A 139 -7.42 -10.89 -14.03
CA THR A 139 -6.86 -12.20 -14.40
C THR A 139 -7.90 -13.15 -14.99
N ASP A 140 -7.53 -13.90 -16.03
CA ASP A 140 -8.46 -14.81 -16.74
C ASP A 140 -8.75 -16.11 -15.98
N TYR A 141 -7.99 -16.43 -14.93
CA TYR A 141 -8.17 -17.61 -14.07
C TYR A 141 -8.61 -17.20 -12.65
N TYR A 142 -9.43 -16.16 -12.57
CA TYR A 142 -9.92 -15.59 -11.32
C TYR A 142 -10.53 -16.63 -10.37
N GLU A 143 -11.31 -17.60 -10.86
CA GLU A 143 -11.90 -18.64 -10.01
C GLU A 143 -10.85 -19.49 -9.27
N ASP A 144 -9.76 -19.85 -9.96
CA ASP A 144 -8.63 -20.55 -9.34
C ASP A 144 -7.93 -19.62 -8.33
N VAL A 145 -7.73 -18.35 -8.67
CA VAL A 145 -7.14 -17.36 -7.74
C VAL A 145 -7.98 -17.24 -6.46
N LYS A 146 -9.30 -17.08 -6.59
CA LYS A 146 -10.23 -16.96 -5.47
C LYS A 146 -10.22 -18.20 -4.58
N LYS A 147 -10.28 -19.38 -5.19
CA LYS A 147 -10.18 -20.65 -4.47
C LYS A 147 -8.86 -20.76 -3.71
N ASN A 148 -7.73 -20.43 -4.34
CA ASN A 148 -6.42 -20.61 -3.73
C ASN A 148 -6.13 -19.59 -2.63
N LEU A 149 -6.51 -18.32 -2.81
CA LEU A 149 -6.44 -17.32 -1.75
C LEU A 149 -7.32 -17.71 -0.55
N THR A 150 -8.55 -18.16 -0.81
CA THR A 150 -9.47 -18.60 0.26
C THR A 150 -8.90 -19.79 1.02
N ASN A 151 -8.39 -20.81 0.32
CA ASN A 151 -7.76 -21.97 0.96
C ASN A 151 -6.49 -21.59 1.72
N PHE A 152 -5.66 -20.70 1.18
CA PHE A 152 -4.40 -20.31 1.81
C PHE A 152 -4.62 -19.55 3.12
N TYR A 153 -5.51 -18.55 3.11
CA TYR A 153 -5.75 -17.71 4.29
C TYR A 153 -6.72 -18.35 5.29
N LEU A 154 -7.77 -19.05 4.82
CA LEU A 154 -8.83 -19.56 5.70
C LEU A 154 -8.91 -21.09 5.79
N GLY A 155 -8.18 -21.85 4.98
CA GLY A 155 -8.34 -23.30 4.89
C GLY A 155 -8.09 -24.07 6.20
N ASN A 156 -7.30 -23.48 7.11
CA ASN A 156 -7.01 -24.03 8.43
C ASN A 156 -7.62 -23.20 9.57
N VAL A 157 -8.55 -22.29 9.27
CA VAL A 157 -9.20 -21.43 10.25
C VAL A 157 -10.65 -21.85 10.44
N SER A 158 -11.05 -22.03 11.70
CA SER A 158 -12.44 -22.28 12.03
C SER A 158 -13.28 -21.02 11.76
N PRO A 159 -14.45 -21.12 11.11
CA PRO A 159 -15.41 -20.01 11.02
C PRO A 159 -15.82 -19.44 12.38
N LEU A 160 -15.70 -20.23 13.44
CA LEU A 160 -16.04 -19.83 14.81
C LEU A 160 -14.88 -19.09 15.51
N ASP A 161 -13.65 -19.17 15.00
CA ASP A 161 -12.51 -18.44 15.54
C ASP A 161 -12.42 -17.06 14.89
N ARG A 162 -13.15 -16.11 15.48
CA ARG A 162 -13.20 -14.72 15.01
C ARG A 162 -11.83 -14.06 15.04
N ASN A 163 -10.98 -14.35 16.02
CA ASN A 163 -9.67 -13.71 16.14
C ASN A 163 -8.71 -14.22 15.05
N ALA A 164 -8.64 -15.53 14.84
CA ALA A 164 -7.86 -16.10 13.76
C ALA A 164 -8.37 -15.63 12.40
N THR A 165 -9.69 -15.61 12.20
CA THR A 165 -10.31 -15.09 10.97
C THR A 165 -9.94 -13.63 10.72
N ASN A 166 -10.16 -12.75 11.71
CA ASN A 166 -9.84 -11.33 11.62
C ASN A 166 -8.37 -11.13 11.21
N LYS A 167 -7.46 -11.92 11.80
CA LYS A 167 -6.03 -11.84 11.51
C LYS A 167 -5.75 -12.24 10.06
N GLN A 168 -6.31 -13.34 9.58
CA GLN A 168 -6.09 -13.80 8.21
C GLN A 168 -6.67 -12.84 7.17
N VAL A 169 -7.83 -12.24 7.44
CA VAL A 169 -8.40 -11.21 6.56
C VAL A 169 -7.54 -9.95 6.57
N CYS A 170 -7.01 -9.53 7.72
CA CYS A 170 -6.06 -8.41 7.75
C CYS A 170 -4.76 -8.72 7.01
N ASP A 171 -4.20 -9.91 7.19
CA ASP A 171 -2.99 -10.34 6.47
C ASP A 171 -3.25 -10.36 4.96
N TYR A 172 -4.40 -10.90 4.52
CA TYR A 172 -4.81 -10.88 3.12
C TYR A 172 -4.85 -9.47 2.53
N VAL A 173 -5.59 -8.55 3.15
CA VAL A 173 -5.74 -7.18 2.65
C VAL A 173 -4.40 -6.44 2.66
N SER A 174 -3.61 -6.62 3.72
CA SER A 174 -2.25 -6.05 3.81
C SER A 174 -1.37 -6.56 2.67
N ASP A 175 -1.42 -7.85 2.38
CA ASP A 175 -0.60 -8.49 1.35
C ASP A 175 -1.04 -8.10 -0.07
N SER A 176 -2.35 -8.10 -0.34
CA SER A 176 -2.91 -7.82 -1.67
C SER A 176 -2.84 -6.36 -2.07
N VAL A 177 -2.96 -5.43 -1.13
CA VAL A 177 -3.03 -3.99 -1.42
C VAL A 177 -1.66 -3.31 -1.28
N PHE A 178 -0.86 -3.71 -0.29
CA PHE A 178 0.35 -2.97 0.09
C PHE A 178 1.63 -3.82 -0.05
N ASN A 179 1.74 -4.92 0.70
CA ASN A 179 3.03 -5.59 0.88
C ASN A 179 3.58 -6.20 -0.41
N SER A 180 2.73 -6.79 -1.26
CA SER A 180 3.16 -7.36 -2.55
C SER A 180 3.72 -6.28 -3.48
N GLY A 181 3.04 -5.12 -3.58
CA GLY A 181 3.50 -3.98 -4.38
C GLY A 181 4.81 -3.37 -3.85
N ALA A 182 4.95 -3.25 -2.53
CA ALA A 182 6.17 -2.75 -1.90
C ALA A 182 7.37 -3.68 -2.15
N LEU A 183 7.16 -5.00 -2.02
CA LEU A 183 8.19 -6.00 -2.29
C LEU A 183 8.58 -6.02 -3.78
N ASP A 184 7.61 -5.96 -4.69
CA ASP A 184 7.87 -5.87 -6.13
C ASP A 184 8.64 -4.60 -6.49
N SER A 185 8.30 -3.48 -5.85
CA SER A 185 8.99 -2.21 -6.05
C SER A 185 10.46 -2.33 -5.66
N VAL A 186 10.79 -2.81 -4.46
CA VAL A 186 12.20 -2.91 -4.02
C VAL A 186 13.00 -3.92 -4.85
N ARG A 187 12.37 -5.03 -5.27
CA ARG A 187 12.96 -5.98 -6.22
C ARG A 187 13.26 -5.34 -7.56
N SER A 188 12.33 -4.53 -8.08
CA SER A 188 12.47 -3.82 -9.36
C SER A 188 13.62 -2.80 -9.32
N TYR A 189 13.76 -2.04 -8.23
CA TYR A 189 14.92 -1.17 -8.01
C TYR A 189 16.24 -1.98 -8.02
N ALA A 190 16.32 -3.04 -7.21
CA ALA A 190 17.54 -3.85 -7.11
C ALA A 190 17.91 -4.55 -8.43
N LYS A 191 16.91 -5.07 -9.17
CA LYS A 191 17.07 -5.70 -10.49
C LYS A 191 17.82 -4.82 -11.48
N TYR A 192 17.60 -3.51 -11.43
CA TYR A 192 18.19 -2.55 -12.36
C TYR A 192 19.37 -1.75 -11.79
N GLY A 193 20.01 -2.27 -10.74
CA GLY A 193 21.25 -1.74 -10.18
C GLY A 193 21.06 -0.55 -9.24
N ASN A 194 19.84 -0.23 -8.83
CA ASN A 194 19.61 0.78 -7.80
C ASN A 194 19.93 0.22 -6.41
N LYS A 195 20.52 1.06 -5.55
CA LYS A 195 20.66 0.75 -4.13
C LYS A 195 19.35 1.04 -3.42
N ALA A 196 18.63 0.00 -3.02
CA ALA A 196 17.34 0.14 -2.35
C ALA A 196 17.38 -0.44 -0.94
N TYR A 197 16.52 0.07 -0.06
CA TYR A 197 16.39 -0.34 1.33
C TYR A 197 14.94 -0.72 1.59
N PHE A 198 14.73 -1.94 2.10
CA PHE A 198 13.40 -2.44 2.45
C PHE A 198 13.24 -2.50 3.97
N GLY A 199 12.15 -1.95 4.48
CA GLY A 199 11.86 -1.93 5.91
C GLY A 199 10.39 -2.18 6.23
N SER A 200 10.16 -2.50 7.49
CA SER A 200 8.83 -2.65 8.07
C SER A 200 8.79 -1.88 9.38
N PHE A 201 7.83 -0.97 9.53
CA PHE A 201 7.56 -0.25 10.76
C PHE A 201 6.75 -1.14 11.71
N ASN A 202 7.33 -1.42 12.87
CA ASN A 202 6.87 -2.41 13.85
C ASN A 202 6.85 -1.81 15.25
N TYR A 203 6.34 -0.58 15.38
CA TYR A 203 6.09 0.05 16.66
C TYR A 203 4.61 0.37 16.81
N PHE A 204 4.07 0.05 17.98
CA PHE A 204 2.71 0.41 18.37
C PHE A 204 2.73 0.97 19.80
N ASN A 205 2.25 2.20 19.97
CA ASN A 205 2.09 2.79 21.28
C ASN A 205 0.86 2.19 21.97
N LYS A 206 1.08 1.29 22.93
CA LYS A 206 0.02 0.64 23.71
C LYS A 206 -0.81 1.61 24.57
N ALA A 207 -0.29 2.79 24.85
CA ALA A 207 -0.99 3.86 25.56
C ALA A 207 -1.67 4.86 24.60
N SER A 208 -1.70 4.58 23.30
CA SER A 208 -2.35 5.47 22.33
C SER A 208 -3.84 5.64 22.65
N THR A 209 -4.29 6.89 22.62
CA THR A 209 -5.70 7.26 22.73
C THR A 209 -6.29 7.67 21.39
N ASP A 210 -5.55 7.53 20.28
CA ASP A 210 -6.07 7.81 18.95
C ASP A 210 -7.20 6.82 18.64
N VAL A 211 -8.33 7.33 18.15
CA VAL A 211 -9.52 6.52 17.87
C VAL A 211 -9.22 5.41 16.86
N ALA A 212 -8.39 5.68 15.85
CA ALA A 212 -8.01 4.65 14.87
C ALA A 212 -7.23 3.52 15.56
N ASP A 213 -6.25 3.84 16.39
CA ASP A 213 -5.44 2.87 17.16
C ASP A 213 -6.30 2.07 18.16
N VAL A 214 -7.27 2.72 18.81
CA VAL A 214 -8.18 2.09 19.78
C VAL A 214 -9.13 1.10 19.10
N LEU A 215 -9.66 1.43 17.92
CA LEU A 215 -10.59 0.58 17.19
C LEU A 215 -9.93 -0.63 16.50
N GLN A 216 -8.60 -0.62 16.33
CA GLN A 216 -7.90 -1.75 15.70
C GLN A 216 -8.19 -3.08 16.43
N PRO A 217 -8.53 -4.15 15.69
CA PRO A 217 -8.72 -5.49 16.25
C PRO A 217 -7.42 -6.09 16.82
N PHE A 218 -6.27 -5.61 16.35
CA PHE A 218 -4.95 -6.01 16.84
C PHE A 218 -4.08 -4.78 17.07
N LYS A 219 -3.36 -4.75 18.19
CA LYS A 219 -2.51 -3.63 18.59
C LYS A 219 -1.12 -3.74 17.95
N VAL A 220 -1.04 -3.38 16.67
CA VAL A 220 0.16 -3.45 15.83
C VAL A 220 0.24 -2.21 14.94
N ALA A 221 1.42 -1.93 14.39
CA ALA A 221 1.58 -0.86 13.41
C ALA A 221 0.67 -1.09 12.19
N SER A 222 -0.04 -0.05 11.78
CA SER A 222 -0.96 -0.04 10.63
C SER A 222 -0.57 1.01 9.60
N HIS A 223 -1.33 1.04 8.50
CA HIS A 223 -1.24 2.10 7.52
C HIS A 223 -1.27 3.48 8.18
N SER A 224 -0.32 4.33 7.78
CA SER A 224 -0.12 5.70 8.27
C SER A 224 0.16 5.84 9.78
N SER A 225 0.35 4.74 10.52
CA SER A 225 0.66 4.81 11.96
C SER A 225 2.06 5.34 12.25
N ASP A 226 2.97 5.25 11.29
CA ASP A 226 4.34 5.76 11.32
C ASP A 226 4.42 7.26 11.00
N PHE A 227 3.47 7.79 10.23
CA PHE A 227 3.40 9.20 9.80
C PHE A 227 3.61 10.20 10.95
N LYS A 228 2.93 9.98 12.08
CA LYS A 228 3.02 10.86 13.25
C LYS A 228 4.41 10.95 13.85
N TYR A 229 5.22 9.92 13.68
CA TYR A 229 6.59 9.91 14.17
C TYR A 229 7.57 10.59 13.21
N TYR A 230 7.24 10.69 11.92
CA TYR A 230 8.04 11.43 10.93
C TYR A 230 7.77 12.94 10.93
N PHE A 231 6.50 13.33 11.14
CA PHE A 231 6.05 14.71 10.91
C PHE A 231 5.56 15.42 12.17
N GLY A 232 5.49 14.72 13.31
CA GLY A 232 4.99 15.28 14.56
C GLY A 232 3.50 15.66 14.52
N SER A 233 2.73 15.07 13.59
CA SER A 233 1.31 15.35 13.37
C SER A 233 0.54 14.05 13.20
N GLY A 234 -0.57 13.90 13.90
CA GLY A 234 -1.42 12.71 13.78
C GLY A 234 -2.28 12.76 12.53
N VAL A 235 -2.72 11.60 12.07
CA VAL A 235 -3.53 11.47 10.85
C VAL A 235 -4.96 11.96 11.08
N MET A 236 -5.56 11.55 12.20
CA MET A 236 -6.97 11.78 12.53
C MET A 236 -7.15 12.73 13.72
N THR A 237 -6.16 12.76 14.62
CA THR A 237 -6.22 13.49 15.89
C THR A 237 -4.90 14.19 16.16
N ASP A 238 -4.92 15.21 17.03
CA ASP A 238 -3.71 15.88 17.47
C ASP A 238 -2.73 14.89 18.12
N PHE A 239 -1.49 14.86 17.64
CA PHE A 239 -0.45 14.00 18.19
C PHE A 239 0.29 14.67 19.35
N LYS A 240 0.24 14.05 20.53
CA LYS A 240 0.93 14.50 21.75
C LYS A 240 1.87 13.38 22.23
N PRO A 241 3.12 13.33 21.73
CA PRO A 241 4.01 12.19 21.98
C PRO A 241 4.39 12.09 23.46
N ASN A 242 4.27 10.89 24.00
CA ASN A 242 4.83 10.57 25.32
C ASN A 242 6.38 10.43 25.25
N THR A 243 7.02 10.16 26.39
CA THR A 243 8.49 10.04 26.48
C THR A 243 9.07 8.94 25.60
N GLU A 244 8.38 7.81 25.43
CA GLU A 244 8.82 6.72 24.56
C GLU A 244 8.67 7.12 23.09
N GLU A 245 7.52 7.70 22.73
CA GLU A 245 7.24 8.14 21.37
C GLU A 245 8.22 9.21 20.89
N LYS A 246 8.70 10.11 21.76
CA LYS A 246 9.78 11.04 21.41
C LYS A 246 11.07 10.34 21.01
N LYS A 247 11.36 9.17 21.58
CA LYS A 247 12.52 8.35 21.20
C LYS A 247 12.28 7.66 19.86
N VAL A 248 11.05 7.20 19.61
CA VAL A 248 10.65 6.66 18.30
C VAL A 248 10.74 7.73 17.22
N MET A 249 10.26 8.94 17.47
CA MET A 249 10.41 10.10 16.59
C MET A 249 11.87 10.34 16.24
N THR A 250 12.73 10.48 17.25
CA THR A 250 14.18 10.68 17.04
C THR A 250 14.76 9.58 16.16
N MET A 251 14.41 8.30 16.43
CA MET A 251 14.90 7.16 15.66
C MET A 251 14.46 7.21 14.18
N VAL A 252 13.18 7.47 13.89
CA VAL A 252 12.70 7.46 12.50
C VAL A 252 13.12 8.73 11.73
N GLU A 253 13.19 9.87 12.41
CA GLU A 253 13.72 11.12 11.87
C GLU A 253 15.20 10.96 11.49
N ASP A 254 16.00 10.31 12.34
CA ASP A 254 17.40 10.01 12.03
C ASP A 254 17.54 9.12 10.79
N LEU A 255 16.75 8.05 10.69
CA LEU A 255 16.75 7.17 9.51
C LEU A 255 16.40 7.95 8.23
N MET A 256 15.35 8.77 8.28
CA MET A 256 14.88 9.56 7.15
C MET A 256 15.87 10.66 6.77
N ALA A 257 16.33 11.46 7.74
CA ALA A 257 17.28 12.54 7.51
C ALA A 257 18.61 12.00 6.97
N ASN A 258 19.07 10.85 7.46
CA ASN A 258 20.26 10.19 6.92
C ASN A 258 20.06 9.74 5.48
N PHE A 259 18.92 9.10 5.18
CA PHE A 259 18.61 8.68 3.82
C PHE A 259 18.56 9.87 2.86
N VAL A 260 17.87 10.95 3.23
CA VAL A 260 17.78 12.18 2.41
C VAL A 260 19.15 12.81 2.18
N LYS A 261 20.01 12.88 3.21
CA LYS A 261 21.34 13.52 3.11
C LYS A 261 22.36 12.67 2.37
N TYR A 262 22.27 11.34 2.44
CA TYR A 262 23.37 10.44 2.08
C TYR A 262 22.98 9.28 1.16
N GLY A 263 21.70 9.11 0.81
CA GLY A 263 21.20 7.93 0.11
C GLY A 263 21.36 6.63 0.92
N ASP A 264 21.51 6.74 2.25
CA ASP A 264 21.77 5.62 3.15
C ASP A 264 21.14 5.92 4.51
N PRO A 265 20.17 5.12 5.00
CA PRO A 265 19.49 5.35 6.27
C PRO A 265 20.43 5.26 7.49
N ASN A 266 21.64 4.69 7.32
CA ASN A 266 22.67 4.67 8.36
C ASN A 266 23.49 5.97 8.41
N GLY A 267 23.34 6.86 7.42
CA GLY A 267 24.12 8.08 7.28
C GLY A 267 25.62 7.84 7.29
N LYS A 268 26.36 8.66 8.06
CA LYS A 268 27.82 8.54 8.21
C LYS A 268 28.26 7.48 9.22
N ASN A 269 27.34 6.72 9.81
CA ASN A 269 27.69 5.72 10.81
C ASN A 269 28.59 4.64 10.19
N LYS A 270 29.68 4.31 10.89
CA LYS A 270 30.60 3.23 10.48
C LYS A 270 29.89 1.88 10.50
N THR A 271 29.07 1.64 11.53
CA THR A 271 28.24 0.45 11.63
C THR A 271 26.98 0.63 10.78
N LYS A 272 26.96 -0.03 9.62
CA LYS A 272 25.79 -0.05 8.72
C LYS A 272 24.82 -1.14 9.18
N THR A 273 23.87 -0.82 10.06
CA THR A 273 22.91 -1.80 10.60
C THR A 273 21.83 -2.15 9.59
N TRP A 274 21.27 -1.16 8.89
CA TRP A 274 20.32 -1.40 7.80
C TRP A 274 21.08 -1.67 6.51
N LYS A 275 21.02 -2.92 6.03
CA LYS A 275 21.68 -3.32 4.79
C LYS A 275 20.80 -3.04 3.57
N PRO A 276 21.40 -2.69 2.42
CA PRO A 276 20.66 -2.63 1.16
C PRO A 276 19.96 -3.96 0.86
N TYR A 277 18.81 -3.87 0.19
CA TYR A 277 18.07 -5.02 -0.30
C TYR A 277 18.90 -5.81 -1.31
N ASN A 278 18.77 -7.13 -1.26
CA ASN A 278 19.54 -8.06 -2.08
C ASN A 278 18.62 -9.13 -2.66
N LEU A 279 18.68 -9.31 -3.98
CA LEU A 279 17.90 -10.30 -4.72
C LEU A 279 18.19 -11.75 -4.30
N THR A 280 19.37 -12.05 -3.75
CA THR A 280 19.69 -13.39 -3.24
C THR A 280 19.08 -13.70 -1.88
N GLN A 281 18.58 -12.69 -1.16
CA GLN A 281 17.88 -12.83 0.12
C GLN A 281 16.56 -12.04 0.04
N PRO A 282 15.59 -12.47 -0.81
CA PRO A 282 14.49 -11.62 -1.26
C PRO A 282 13.47 -11.29 -0.17
N LEU A 283 13.46 -12.00 0.96
CA LEU A 283 12.57 -11.75 2.10
C LEU A 283 13.27 -11.07 3.28
N LYS A 284 14.51 -10.64 3.08
CA LYS A 284 15.28 -9.91 4.09
C LYS A 284 14.89 -8.44 4.10
N TYR A 285 14.64 -7.91 5.28
CA TYR A 285 14.16 -6.55 5.49
C TYR A 285 14.71 -5.97 6.79
N TYR A 286 14.53 -4.67 7.02
CA TYR A 286 14.86 -4.04 8.29
C TYR A 286 13.59 -3.81 9.12
N LYS A 287 13.53 -4.43 10.29
CA LYS A 287 12.45 -4.20 11.25
C LYS A 287 12.75 -2.91 12.01
N ILE A 288 11.94 -1.88 11.76
CA ILE A 288 11.97 -0.59 12.45
C ILE A 288 11.08 -0.72 13.68
N GLY A 289 11.67 -1.15 14.79
CA GLY A 289 11.00 -1.35 16.06
C GLY A 289 11.65 -0.56 17.18
N TYR A 290 10.94 -0.45 18.30
CA TYR A 290 11.47 0.15 19.53
C TYR A 290 11.22 -0.80 20.71
N PRO A 291 12.19 -1.00 21.63
CA PRO A 291 13.48 -0.30 21.74
C PRO A 291 14.58 -0.81 20.79
N THR A 292 14.30 -1.85 20.00
CA THR A 292 15.30 -2.47 19.11
C THR A 292 14.81 -2.50 17.66
N SER A 293 15.71 -2.10 16.76
CA SER A 293 15.58 -2.22 15.32
C SER A 293 16.72 -3.08 14.77
N GLY A 294 16.48 -3.77 13.65
CA GLY A 294 17.52 -4.63 13.07
C GLY A 294 17.09 -5.34 11.79
N MET A 295 18.08 -5.95 11.13
CA MET A 295 17.79 -6.83 10.00
C MET A 295 16.99 -8.05 10.48
N ALA A 296 15.95 -8.37 9.73
CA ALA A 296 15.10 -9.54 9.91
C ALA A 296 14.98 -10.27 8.56
N ASP A 297 14.43 -11.48 8.61
CA ASP A 297 14.18 -12.32 7.43
C ASP A 297 12.75 -12.86 7.50
N ASN A 298 12.33 -13.57 6.46
CA ASN A 298 10.99 -14.13 6.32
C ASN A 298 9.89 -13.03 6.39
N PHE A 299 10.10 -11.94 5.65
CA PHE A 299 9.13 -10.85 5.55
C PHE A 299 7.71 -11.37 5.29
N GLN A 300 6.76 -10.91 6.12
CA GLN A 300 5.36 -11.35 6.11
C GLN A 300 5.19 -12.87 6.13
N ASN A 301 6.08 -13.56 6.86
CA ASN A 301 6.13 -15.01 6.98
C ASN A 301 6.19 -15.75 5.63
N GLY A 302 6.71 -15.09 4.58
CA GLY A 302 6.83 -15.67 3.24
C GLY A 302 5.53 -15.76 2.44
N ARG A 303 4.41 -15.24 2.97
CA ARG A 303 3.08 -15.32 2.32
C ARG A 303 3.06 -14.71 0.91
N LEU A 304 3.93 -13.74 0.64
CA LEU A 304 3.98 -13.02 -0.64
C LEU A 304 4.42 -13.87 -1.84
N SER A 305 5.00 -15.05 -1.61
CA SER A 305 5.30 -16.01 -2.68
C SER A 305 4.04 -16.44 -3.46
N LEU A 306 2.88 -16.48 -2.80
CA LEU A 306 1.59 -16.75 -3.46
C LEU A 306 1.24 -15.68 -4.49
N TYR A 307 1.55 -14.42 -4.20
CA TYR A 307 1.29 -13.30 -5.09
C TYR A 307 2.28 -13.27 -6.26
N ASP A 308 3.52 -13.73 -6.06
CA ASP A 308 4.48 -13.92 -7.15
C ASP A 308 3.92 -14.91 -8.19
N ASP A 309 3.33 -16.02 -7.74
CA ASP A 309 2.73 -17.03 -8.61
C ASP A 309 1.47 -16.52 -9.34
N ILE A 310 0.63 -15.75 -8.65
CA ILE A 310 -0.52 -15.08 -9.27
C ILE A 310 -0.05 -14.03 -10.29
N ASN A 311 0.96 -13.22 -9.96
CA ASN A 311 1.45 -12.15 -10.83
C ASN A 311 2.10 -12.66 -12.11
N LYS A 312 2.77 -13.82 -12.07
CA LYS A 312 3.40 -14.43 -13.25
C LYS A 312 2.46 -14.62 -14.44
N ASN A 313 1.16 -14.84 -14.18
CA ASN A 313 0.18 -15.13 -15.24
C ASN A 313 -1.02 -14.15 -15.22
N SER A 314 -1.07 -13.21 -14.28
CA SER A 314 -2.13 -12.20 -14.21
C SER A 314 -2.02 -11.24 -15.40
N LYS A 315 -3.02 -11.23 -16.28
CA LYS A 315 -2.99 -10.43 -17.51
C LYS A 315 -2.72 -8.94 -17.24
N LYS A 316 -3.37 -8.38 -16.22
CA LYS A 316 -3.29 -6.94 -15.93
C LYS A 316 -1.91 -6.58 -15.39
N TYR A 317 -1.36 -7.44 -14.53
CA TYR A 317 0.00 -7.28 -14.04
C TYR A 317 1.03 -7.40 -15.17
N GLN A 318 0.90 -8.39 -16.04
CA GLN A 318 1.81 -8.59 -17.18
C GLN A 318 1.75 -7.43 -18.18
N GLU A 319 0.56 -6.89 -18.44
CA GLU A 319 0.36 -5.70 -19.28
C GLU A 319 1.05 -4.47 -18.67
N ILE A 320 0.73 -4.12 -17.41
CA ILE A 320 1.24 -2.89 -16.79
C ILE A 320 2.75 -2.95 -16.54
N VAL A 321 3.24 -4.07 -16.00
CA VAL A 321 4.64 -4.19 -15.59
C VAL A 321 5.54 -4.40 -16.79
N TYR A 322 5.18 -5.35 -17.66
CA TYR A 322 6.08 -5.85 -18.70
C TYR A 322 5.64 -5.53 -20.12
N GLY A 323 4.42 -5.04 -20.34
CA GLY A 323 3.88 -4.74 -21.66
C GLY A 323 3.47 -5.97 -22.47
N PHE A 324 3.28 -7.12 -21.83
CA PHE A 324 2.85 -8.35 -22.52
C PHE A 324 1.34 -8.57 -22.31
N PRO A 325 0.48 -8.27 -23.30
CA PRO A 325 -0.96 -8.41 -23.14
C PRO A 325 -1.44 -9.87 -23.07
N LYS A 326 -0.58 -10.88 -23.32
CA LYS A 326 -0.95 -12.30 -23.21
C LYS A 326 0.14 -13.20 -22.61
N LEU A 327 -0.10 -13.65 -21.38
CA LEU A 327 0.20 -15.00 -20.92
C LEU A 327 -0.96 -15.49 -20.03
N SER A 328 -1.81 -16.36 -20.55
CA SER A 328 -2.84 -17.07 -19.77
C SER A 328 -2.57 -18.57 -19.79
N LYS A 329 -1.96 -19.07 -18.72
CA LYS A 329 -1.89 -20.50 -18.40
C LYS A 329 -2.37 -20.70 -16.97
N LYS A 330 -3.08 -21.80 -16.73
CA LYS A 330 -3.54 -22.18 -15.40
C LYS A 330 -2.32 -22.33 -14.48
N VAL A 331 -2.31 -21.61 -13.36
CA VAL A 331 -1.24 -21.72 -12.36
C VAL A 331 -1.44 -23.02 -11.57
N ILE A 332 -0.46 -23.90 -11.61
CA ILE A 332 -0.42 -25.08 -10.73
C ILE A 332 0.21 -24.62 -9.41
N PHE A 333 -0.63 -24.27 -8.44
CA PHE A 333 -0.18 -23.95 -7.09
C PHE A 333 0.39 -25.24 -6.47
N LYS A 334 1.68 -25.21 -6.11
CA LYS A 334 2.27 -26.31 -5.33
C LYS A 334 1.63 -26.28 -3.94
N LYS A 335 1.07 -27.41 -3.49
CA LYS A 335 0.68 -27.55 -2.09
C LYS A 335 1.93 -27.34 -1.24
N SER A 336 1.98 -26.22 -0.51
CA SER A 336 2.88 -26.07 0.63
C SER A 336 2.46 -27.12 1.66
N GLY A 337 3.33 -28.10 1.88
CA GLY A 337 3.19 -29.13 2.91
C GLY A 337 3.50 -28.61 4.29
#